data_AF-A0AAU9GEI2-F1
#
_entry.id   AF-A0AAU9GEI2-F1
#
_cell.length_a   1.000
_cell.length_b   1.000
_cell.length_c   1.000
_cell.angle_alpha   90.00
_cell.angle_beta   90.00
_cell.angle_gamma   90.00
#
_symmetry.space_group_name_H-M   'P 1'
#
loop_
_entity.id
_entity.type
_entity.pdbx_description
1 polymer ?
#
loop_
_entity_poly.entity_id
_entity_poly.type
_entity_poly.pdbx_seq_one_letter_code
_entity_poly.pdbx_strand_id
1 'polypeptide(L)'
;MCPSSQLALILALSLGLAQCRHPFTFLDVGLQEFGDCLRSNNLTYEEYETFESNENLENLLNEAQVELKYKCNIRCQLLRQPPTAQWLDAAGRMDLQLMNATGETALQISSCMEAAAAEPCAYAFHLVLCAHKADHPVIDYDEEQEQQEYMEYVDYELPLPEGSSDL
;
A
#
# COMPACT_ATOMS: atom_id res chain seq x y z
N MET A 1 3.05 1.92 20.91
CA MET A 1 4.40 1.30 20.90
C MET A 1 4.19 -0.18 20.66
N CYS A 2 4.55 -0.69 19.48
CA CYS A 2 4.57 -2.13 19.22
C CYS A 2 5.65 -2.76 20.12
N PRO A 3 5.36 -3.81 20.90
CA PRO A 3 6.36 -4.42 21.76
C PRO A 3 7.42 -5.13 20.92
N SER A 4 8.66 -4.66 21.00
CA SER A 4 9.82 -5.42 20.52
C SER A 4 9.91 -6.71 21.31
N SER A 5 9.75 -7.83 20.61
CA SER A 5 9.71 -9.17 21.17
C SER A 5 11.00 -9.47 21.94
N GLN A 6 10.91 -9.61 23.27
CA GLN A 6 11.62 -10.64 24.05
C GLN A 6 10.84 -10.89 25.35
N LEU A 7 10.21 -12.08 25.42
CA LEU A 7 9.91 -12.85 26.63
C LEU A 7 9.27 -12.11 27.82
N ALA A 8 7.94 -12.00 27.84
CA ALA A 8 7.17 -12.03 29.09
C ALA A 8 5.81 -12.69 28.86
N LEU A 9 5.65 -13.86 29.46
CA LEU A 9 4.44 -14.68 29.48
C LEU A 9 3.21 -13.89 30.00
N ILE A 10 2.10 -14.06 29.28
CA ILE A 10 0.75 -14.35 29.79
C ILE A 10 0.27 -13.43 30.93
N LEU A 11 -0.43 -12.33 30.59
CA LEU A 11 -1.56 -11.73 31.35
C LEU A 11 -2.08 -10.41 30.74
N ALA A 12 -2.37 -10.40 29.43
CA ALA A 12 -3.08 -9.29 28.79
C ALA A 12 -3.96 -9.78 27.63
N LEU A 13 -4.82 -10.77 27.89
CA LEU A 13 -5.94 -11.07 27.00
C LEU A 13 -6.99 -9.97 27.19
N SER A 14 -7.16 -9.11 26.16
CA SER A 14 -8.33 -8.22 25.87
C SER A 14 -8.06 -6.72 25.65
N LEU A 15 -6.85 -6.29 25.32
CA LEU A 15 -6.62 -4.95 24.77
C LEU A 15 -5.96 -5.08 23.41
N GLY A 16 -6.77 -4.85 22.37
CA GLY A 16 -6.40 -4.58 20.98
C GLY A 16 -5.22 -5.36 20.44
N LEU A 17 -5.49 -6.36 19.60
CA LEU A 17 -4.56 -6.69 18.53
C LEU A 17 -4.46 -5.46 17.62
N ALA A 18 -3.69 -4.45 18.02
CA ALA A 18 -3.15 -3.49 17.08
C ALA A 18 -2.28 -4.34 16.15
N GLN A 19 -2.84 -4.74 15.01
CA GLN A 19 -2.04 -5.30 13.94
C GLN A 19 -1.00 -4.22 13.65
N CYS A 20 0.27 -4.49 13.95
CA CYS A 20 1.36 -3.62 13.56
C CYS A 20 1.46 -3.72 12.02
N ARG A 21 0.59 -2.99 11.33
CA ARG A 21 0.44 -3.01 9.88
C ARG A 21 1.57 -2.16 9.28
N HIS A 22 2.19 -2.68 8.22
CA HIS A 22 3.18 -1.90 7.50
C HIS A 22 2.47 -0.73 6.80
N PRO A 23 3.02 0.51 6.80
CA PRO A 23 2.35 1.68 6.22
C PRO A 23 2.02 1.54 4.73
N PHE A 24 2.63 0.58 4.03
CA PHE A 24 2.44 0.36 2.59
C PHE A 24 1.61 -0.87 2.24
N THR A 25 1.12 -1.65 3.22
CA THR A 25 0.32 -2.87 2.97
C THR A 25 -0.96 -2.60 2.17
N PHE A 26 -1.42 -1.35 2.11
CA PHE A 26 -2.61 -0.94 1.36
C PHE A 26 -2.36 -0.60 -0.11
N LEU A 27 -1.10 -0.55 -0.55
CA LEU A 27 -0.76 -0.26 -1.93
C LEU A 27 -1.00 -1.50 -2.79
N ASP A 28 -2.27 -1.72 -3.10
CA ASP A 28 -2.74 -2.80 -3.97
C ASP A 28 -2.84 -2.29 -5.41
N VAL A 29 -1.68 -2.12 -6.04
CA VAL A 29 -1.57 -1.79 -7.46
C VAL A 29 -1.30 -3.06 -8.25
N GLY A 30 -1.92 -3.17 -9.43
CA GLY A 30 -1.64 -4.27 -10.35
C GLY A 30 -0.14 -4.41 -10.65
N LEU A 31 0.30 -5.65 -10.93
CA LEU A 31 1.73 -5.97 -11.14
C LEU A 31 2.37 -5.12 -12.26
N GLN A 32 1.60 -4.81 -13.31
CA GLN A 32 2.06 -3.98 -14.40
C GLN A 32 2.28 -2.52 -13.94
N GLU A 33 1.31 -1.96 -13.23
CA GLU A 33 1.36 -0.61 -12.67
C GLU A 33 2.50 -0.47 -11.66
N PHE A 34 2.69 -1.47 -10.82
CA PHE A 34 3.79 -1.54 -9.88
C PHE A 34 5.14 -1.53 -10.60
N GLY A 35 5.34 -2.40 -11.59
CA GLY A 35 6.57 -2.46 -12.39
C GLY A 35 6.86 -1.16 -13.16
N ASP A 36 5.83 -0.50 -13.67
CA ASP A 36 5.93 0.80 -14.31
C ASP A 36 6.35 1.90 -13.33
N CYS A 37 5.81 1.89 -12.11
CA CYS A 37 6.16 2.84 -11.06
C CYS A 37 7.62 2.70 -10.64
N LEU A 38 8.09 1.46 -10.44
CA LEU A 38 9.51 1.19 -10.14
C LEU A 38 10.42 1.75 -11.23
N ARG A 39 10.13 1.40 -12.50
CA ARG A 39 10.94 1.84 -13.65
C ARG A 39 10.96 3.35 -13.79
N SER A 40 9.81 4.00 -13.62
CA SER A 40 9.68 5.47 -13.73
C SER A 40 10.46 6.21 -12.66
N ASN A 41 10.72 5.57 -11.53
CA ASN A 41 11.46 6.14 -10.39
C ASN A 41 12.87 5.58 -10.24
N ASN A 42 13.37 4.86 -11.25
CA ASN A 42 14.72 4.27 -11.26
C ASN A 42 14.99 3.36 -10.05
N LEU A 43 14.01 2.51 -9.71
CA LEU A 43 14.09 1.50 -8.66
C LEU A 43 14.11 0.10 -9.27
N THR A 44 14.88 -0.79 -8.66
CA THR A 44 14.72 -2.23 -8.89
C THR A 44 13.71 -2.82 -7.90
N TYR A 45 13.22 -4.02 -8.20
CA TYR A 45 12.35 -4.75 -7.27
C TYR A 45 13.05 -5.02 -5.94
N GLU A 46 14.27 -5.56 -5.97
CA GLU A 46 15.07 -5.89 -4.78
C GLU A 46 15.39 -4.64 -3.91
N GLU A 47 15.68 -3.51 -4.56
CA GLU A 47 15.90 -2.24 -3.88
C GLU A 47 14.63 -1.77 -3.15
N TYR A 48 13.47 -1.89 -3.81
CA TYR A 48 12.20 -1.51 -3.22
C TYR A 48 11.74 -2.47 -2.11
N GLU A 49 11.93 -3.78 -2.27
CA GLU A 49 11.67 -4.80 -1.24
C GLU A 49 12.49 -4.52 0.03
N THR A 50 13.77 -4.18 -0.14
CA THR A 50 14.64 -3.78 0.99
C THR A 50 14.11 -2.51 1.66
N PHE A 51 13.69 -1.53 0.86
CA PHE A 51 13.13 -0.28 1.33
C PHE A 51 11.84 -0.50 2.15
N GLU A 52 10.92 -1.33 1.68
CA GLU A 52 9.63 -1.59 2.35
C GLU A 52 9.69 -2.67 3.44
N SER A 53 10.86 -3.27 3.66
CA SER A 53 11.01 -4.31 4.68
C SER A 53 10.65 -3.80 6.08
N ASN A 54 10.05 -4.68 6.89
CA ASN A 54 9.76 -4.39 8.30
C ASN A 54 11.01 -4.01 9.11
N GLU A 55 12.17 -4.52 8.70
CA GLU A 55 13.47 -4.18 9.31
C GLU A 55 13.84 -2.71 9.10
N ASN A 56 13.33 -2.09 8.05
CA ASN A 56 13.57 -0.68 7.71
C ASN A 56 12.48 0.27 8.25
N LEU A 57 11.49 -0.23 8.98
CA LEU A 57 10.31 0.55 9.40
C LEU A 57 10.66 1.82 10.19
N GLU A 58 11.65 1.78 11.07
CA GLU A 58 12.07 2.97 11.83
C GLU A 58 12.57 4.10 10.90
N ASN A 59 13.35 3.75 9.88
CA ASN A 59 13.83 4.71 8.88
C ASN A 59 12.69 5.21 7.99
N LEU A 60 11.73 4.33 7.63
CA LEU A 60 10.54 4.71 6.86
C LEU A 60 9.69 5.74 7.58
N LEU A 61 9.51 5.56 8.90
CA LEU A 61 8.77 6.49 9.75
C LEU A 61 9.51 7.81 9.98
N ASN A 62 10.83 7.82 9.77
CA ASN A 62 11.64 9.04 9.71
C ASN A 62 11.66 9.63 8.29
N GLU A 63 10.54 10.24 7.91
CA GLU A 63 10.30 10.78 6.57
C GLU A 63 11.45 11.61 5.98
N ALA A 64 12.17 12.37 6.80
CA ALA A 64 13.28 13.21 6.35
C ALA A 64 14.46 12.42 5.77
N GLN A 65 14.61 11.15 6.15
CA GLN A 65 15.68 10.28 5.67
C GLN A 65 15.30 9.49 4.42
N VAL A 66 14.01 9.47 4.05
CA VAL A 66 13.54 8.76 2.87
C VAL A 66 13.87 9.54 1.61
N GLU A 67 14.61 8.92 0.69
CA GLU A 67 14.97 9.53 -0.60
C GLU A 67 13.73 9.79 -1.47
N LEU A 68 13.81 10.83 -2.29
CA LEU A 68 12.70 11.30 -3.12
C LEU A 68 12.18 10.23 -4.10
N LYS A 69 13.07 9.38 -4.66
CA LYS A 69 12.69 8.31 -5.59
C LYS A 69 11.69 7.32 -4.98
N TYR A 70 11.85 6.98 -3.70
CA TYR A 70 10.91 6.10 -3.00
C TYR A 70 9.57 6.79 -2.74
N LYS A 71 9.61 8.06 -2.31
CA LYS A 71 8.40 8.89 -2.14
C LYS A 71 7.61 9.00 -3.43
N CYS A 72 8.30 9.20 -4.55
CA CYS A 72 7.67 9.28 -5.86
C CYS A 72 7.14 7.93 -6.34
N ASN A 73 7.78 6.81 -5.96
CA ASN A 73 7.23 5.49 -6.20
C ASN A 73 5.90 5.28 -5.46
N ILE A 74 5.83 5.65 -4.19
CA ILE A 74 4.57 5.59 -3.40
C ILE A 74 3.50 6.48 -4.01
N ARG A 75 3.83 7.71 -4.41
CA ARG A 75 2.88 8.58 -5.13
C ARG A 75 2.38 7.95 -6.43
N CYS A 76 3.27 7.33 -7.19
CA CYS A 76 2.90 6.68 -8.45
C CYS A 76 1.89 5.55 -8.20
N GLN A 77 2.14 4.74 -7.17
CA GLN A 77 1.22 3.67 -6.80
C GLN A 77 -0.14 4.22 -6.35
N LEU A 78 -0.17 5.24 -5.48
CA LEU A 78 -1.40 5.91 -5.05
C LEU A 78 -2.25 6.45 -6.21
N LEU A 79 -1.62 7.00 -7.25
CA LEU A 79 -2.32 7.53 -8.43
C LEU A 79 -2.85 6.43 -9.36
N ARG A 80 -2.34 5.20 -9.24
CA ARG A 80 -2.71 4.04 -10.05
C ARG A 80 -3.54 3.02 -9.28
N GLN A 81 -3.93 3.33 -8.04
CA GLN A 81 -4.85 2.49 -7.28
C GLN A 81 -6.16 2.28 -8.05
N PRO A 82 -6.80 1.11 -7.88
CA PRO A 82 -8.13 0.88 -8.42
C PRO A 82 -9.13 1.91 -7.86
N PRO A 83 -10.23 2.21 -8.57
CA PRO A 83 -11.23 3.20 -8.14
C PRO A 83 -11.82 2.95 -6.75
N THR A 84 -11.77 1.70 -6.27
CA THR A 84 -12.29 1.25 -4.97
C THR A 84 -11.34 1.53 -3.80
N ALA A 85 -10.07 1.87 -4.05
CA ALA A 85 -9.06 2.18 -3.02
C ALA A 85 -8.35 3.52 -3.25
N GLN A 86 -8.88 4.39 -4.11
CA GLN A 86 -8.23 5.64 -4.47
C GLN A 86 -8.15 6.60 -3.27
N TRP A 87 -6.97 7.18 -3.01
CA TRP A 87 -6.80 8.17 -1.92
C TRP A 87 -6.59 9.60 -2.42
N LEU A 88 -6.17 9.74 -3.68
CA LEU A 88 -5.84 11.02 -4.29
C LEU A 88 -6.88 11.40 -5.36
N ASP A 89 -7.29 12.67 -5.36
CA ASP A 89 -8.09 13.25 -6.43
C ASP A 89 -7.29 13.33 -7.75
N ALA A 90 -7.96 13.69 -8.85
CA ALA A 90 -7.32 13.85 -10.16
C ALA A 90 -6.21 14.94 -10.19
N ALA A 91 -6.16 15.83 -9.18
CA ALA A 91 -5.10 16.81 -9.01
C ALA A 91 -3.95 16.31 -8.10
N GLY A 92 -4.03 15.08 -7.59
CA GLY A 92 -3.05 14.48 -6.69
C GLY A 92 -3.14 14.96 -5.26
N ARG A 93 -4.31 15.45 -4.81
CA ARG A 93 -4.55 15.91 -3.44
C ARG A 93 -5.34 14.87 -2.66
N MET A 94 -5.13 14.82 -1.35
CA MET A 94 -5.89 13.96 -0.46
C MET A 94 -7.40 14.23 -0.58
N ASP A 95 -8.19 13.16 -0.70
CA ASP A 95 -9.65 13.22 -0.60
C ASP A 95 -10.13 12.21 0.46
N LEU A 96 -10.63 12.73 1.59
CA LEU A 96 -11.08 11.91 2.72
C LEU A 96 -12.29 11.02 2.37
N GLN A 97 -13.11 11.42 1.40
CA GLN A 97 -14.24 10.61 0.97
C GLN A 97 -13.75 9.42 0.13
N LEU A 98 -12.80 9.65 -0.77
CA LEU A 98 -12.18 8.55 -1.55
C LEU A 98 -11.43 7.58 -0.63
N MET A 99 -10.72 8.10 0.38
CA MET A 99 -10.11 7.30 1.43
C MET A 99 -11.11 6.57 2.34
N ASN A 100 -12.41 6.88 2.28
CA ASN A 100 -13.41 6.40 3.23
C ASN A 100 -13.04 6.72 4.71
N ALA A 101 -12.32 7.82 4.95
CA ALA A 101 -11.94 8.27 6.27
C ALA A 101 -13.05 9.17 6.85
N THR A 102 -13.58 8.80 8.02
CA THR A 102 -14.65 9.57 8.69
C THR A 102 -14.33 9.82 10.17
N GLY A 103 -15.12 10.69 10.82
CA GLY A 103 -15.04 10.92 12.27
C GLY A 103 -13.67 11.37 12.76
N GLU A 104 -13.17 10.74 13.82
CA GLU A 104 -11.90 11.07 14.46
C GLU A 104 -10.69 10.79 13.54
N THR A 105 -10.71 9.68 12.81
CA THR A 105 -9.64 9.33 11.85
C THR A 105 -9.47 10.41 10.79
N ALA A 106 -10.58 10.91 10.22
CA ALA A 106 -10.54 12.00 9.24
C ALA A 106 -9.91 13.29 9.80
N LEU A 107 -10.22 13.64 11.05
CA LEU A 107 -9.65 14.81 11.73
C LEU A 107 -8.16 14.64 11.99
N GLN A 108 -7.73 13.46 12.45
CA GLN A 108 -6.32 13.16 12.72
C GLN A 108 -5.49 13.21 11.43
N ILE A 109 -5.97 12.60 10.35
CA ILE A 109 -5.30 12.65 9.04
C ILE A 109 -5.21 14.10 8.54
N SER A 110 -6.31 14.85 8.57
CA SER A 110 -6.34 16.24 8.11
C SER A 110 -5.38 17.13 8.88
N SER A 111 -5.36 17.03 10.20
CA SER A 111 -4.46 17.80 11.05
C SER A 111 -2.99 17.43 10.81
N CYS A 112 -2.69 16.14 10.63
CA CYS A 112 -1.35 15.69 10.28
C CYS A 112 -0.88 16.29 8.94
N MET A 113 -1.77 16.33 7.94
CA MET A 113 -1.48 16.86 6.60
C MET A 113 -1.26 18.38 6.54
N GLU A 114 -1.54 19.14 7.60
CA GLU A 114 -1.24 20.59 7.66
C GLU A 114 0.27 20.87 7.53
N ALA A 115 1.10 19.91 7.95
CA ALA A 115 2.56 19.99 7.86
C ALA A 115 3.14 19.44 6.55
N ALA A 116 2.30 18.98 5.61
CA ALA A 116 2.75 18.34 4.39
C ALA A 116 3.55 19.30 3.51
N ALA A 117 4.63 18.79 2.91
CA ALA A 117 5.40 19.54 1.93
C ALA A 117 4.59 19.80 0.66
N ALA A 118 4.87 20.92 -0.03
CA ALA A 118 4.25 21.22 -1.33
C ALA A 118 4.81 20.36 -2.48
N GLU A 119 5.98 19.74 -2.29
CA GLU A 119 6.56 18.82 -3.27
C GLU A 119 5.66 17.57 -3.37
N PRO A 120 5.12 17.21 -4.55
CA PRO A 120 4.06 16.22 -4.67
C PRO A 120 4.39 14.83 -4.14
N CYS A 121 5.62 14.34 -4.33
CA CYS A 121 6.01 13.01 -3.85
C CYS A 121 6.07 12.96 -2.33
N ALA A 122 6.67 13.98 -1.71
CA ALA A 122 6.69 14.16 -0.26
C ALA A 122 5.28 14.34 0.31
N TYR A 123 4.41 15.11 -0.36
CA TYR A 123 3.01 15.24 0.04
C TYR A 123 2.30 13.88 0.13
N ALA A 124 2.40 13.09 -0.94
CA ALA A 124 1.75 11.78 -1.00
C ALA A 124 2.34 10.79 0.00
N PHE A 125 3.65 10.81 0.19
CA PHE A 125 4.31 9.98 1.21
C PHE A 125 3.89 10.38 2.63
N HIS A 126 3.81 11.68 2.91
CA HIS A 126 3.34 12.19 4.20
C HIS A 126 1.90 11.73 4.49
N LEU A 127 1.03 11.74 3.47
CA LEU A 127 -0.34 11.23 3.59
C LEU A 127 -0.37 9.78 4.09
N VAL A 128 0.48 8.92 3.53
CA VAL A 128 0.56 7.51 3.96
C VAL A 128 0.96 7.41 5.43
N LEU A 129 1.95 8.19 5.86
CA LEU A 129 2.36 8.22 7.27
C LEU A 129 1.26 8.77 8.18
N CYS A 130 0.51 9.77 7.74
CA CYS A 130 -0.61 10.33 8.49
C CYS A 130 -1.75 9.31 8.64
N ALA A 131 -2.10 8.60 7.57
CA ALA A 131 -3.11 7.55 7.60
C ALA A 131 -2.69 6.38 8.52
N HIS A 132 -1.42 5.96 8.44
CA HIS A 132 -0.86 4.94 9.33
C HIS A 132 -0.92 5.37 10.80
N LYS A 133 -0.53 6.62 11.12
CA LYS A 133 -0.59 7.16 12.49
C LYS A 133 -2.02 7.27 13.03
N ALA A 134 -2.99 7.48 12.16
CA ALA A 134 -4.41 7.54 12.50
C ALA A 134 -5.09 6.15 12.57
N ASP A 135 -4.32 5.06 12.45
CA ASP A 135 -4.80 3.68 12.40
C ASP A 135 -5.91 3.49 11.34
N HIS A 136 -5.77 4.19 10.21
CA HIS A 136 -6.75 4.13 9.14
C HIS A 136 -6.75 2.73 8.50
N PRO A 137 -7.89 2.03 8.44
CA PRO A 137 -7.94 0.67 7.92
C PRO A 137 -7.59 0.63 6.42
N VAL A 138 -6.84 -0.40 6.06
CA VAL A 138 -6.72 -0.84 4.67
C VAL A 138 -8.03 -1.51 4.29
N ILE A 139 -8.62 -1.15 3.15
CA ILE A 139 -9.77 -1.90 2.62
C ILE A 139 -9.22 -3.26 2.23
N ASP A 140 -9.50 -4.27 3.08
CA ASP A 140 -9.28 -5.67 2.77
C ASP A 140 -10.33 -6.03 1.72
N TYR A 141 -9.91 -6.27 0.49
CA TYR A 141 -10.83 -6.77 -0.52
C TYR A 141 -11.26 -8.16 -0.06
N ASP A 142 -12.56 -8.37 0.19
CA ASP A 142 -13.07 -9.70 0.51
C ASP A 142 -12.49 -10.71 -0.51
N GLU A 143 -11.79 -11.73 0.00
CA GLU A 143 -11.03 -12.79 -0.72
C GLU A 143 -11.80 -13.46 -1.89
N GLU A 144 -13.10 -13.19 -2.00
CA GLU A 144 -14.00 -13.67 -3.04
C GLU A 144 -13.74 -13.05 -4.43
N GLN A 145 -13.16 -11.85 -4.53
CA GLN A 145 -12.83 -11.23 -5.83
C GLN A 145 -11.48 -11.71 -6.39
N GLU A 146 -10.47 -11.93 -5.54
CA GLU A 146 -9.17 -12.47 -5.98
C GLU A 146 -9.28 -13.88 -6.59
N GLN A 147 -10.21 -14.71 -6.08
CA GLN A 147 -10.43 -16.06 -6.61
C GLN A 147 -11.04 -16.06 -8.01
N GLN A 148 -11.84 -15.05 -8.38
CA GLN A 148 -12.45 -14.98 -9.70
C GLN A 148 -11.44 -14.61 -10.79
N GLU A 149 -10.53 -13.68 -10.50
CA GLU A 149 -9.45 -13.34 -11.43
C GLU A 149 -8.53 -14.56 -11.64
N TYR A 150 -8.12 -15.25 -10.57
CA TYR A 150 -7.30 -16.46 -10.69
C TYR A 150 -7.98 -17.59 -11.47
N MET A 151 -9.30 -17.78 -11.32
CA MET A 151 -10.04 -18.82 -12.06
C MET A 151 -10.23 -18.49 -13.55
N GLU A 152 -10.27 -17.21 -13.94
CA GLU A 152 -10.30 -16.81 -15.34
C GLU A 152 -8.98 -17.13 -16.06
N TYR A 153 -7.84 -17.08 -15.36
CA TYR A 153 -6.53 -17.40 -15.92
C TYR A 153 -6.27 -18.91 -16.14
N VAL A 154 -6.88 -19.80 -15.35
CA VAL A 154 -6.67 -21.27 -15.51
C VAL A 154 -7.34 -21.80 -16.78
N ASP A 155 -8.36 -21.13 -17.30
CA ASP A 155 -9.11 -21.60 -18.48
C ASP A 155 -8.39 -21.31 -19.81
N TYR A 156 -7.34 -20.47 -19.81
CA TYR A 156 -6.56 -20.13 -21.02
C TYR A 156 -5.29 -20.96 -21.22
N GLU A 157 -4.90 -21.83 -20.27
CA GLU A 157 -3.71 -22.70 -20.39
C GLU A 157 -4.04 -24.18 -20.72
N LEU A 158 -5.12 -24.46 -21.45
CA LEU A 158 -5.34 -25.80 -22.02
C LEU A 158 -4.61 -25.94 -23.38
N PRO A 159 -3.64 -26.87 -23.53
CA PRO A 159 -3.01 -27.12 -24.82
C PRO A 159 -4.03 -27.74 -25.78
N LEU A 160 -4.12 -27.18 -26.99
CA LEU A 160 -4.86 -27.77 -28.11
C LEU A 160 -4.34 -29.19 -28.38
N PRO A 161 -5.20 -30.22 -28.52
CA PRO A 161 -4.75 -31.54 -28.90
C PRO A 161 -4.17 -31.51 -30.31
N GLU A 162 -2.91 -31.95 -30.43
CA GLU A 162 -2.23 -32.15 -31.70
C GLU A 162 -2.94 -33.20 -32.55
N GLY A 163 -3.27 -32.82 -33.80
CA GLY A 163 -3.24 -33.69 -34.98
C GLY A 163 -4.20 -34.88 -35.04
N SER A 164 -5.40 -34.66 -35.60
CA SER A 164 -6.07 -35.72 -36.36
C SER A 164 -5.48 -35.75 -37.78
N SER A 165 -4.60 -36.71 -38.05
CA SER A 165 -4.26 -37.08 -39.43
C SER A 165 -5.34 -38.01 -39.97
N ASP A 166 -6.04 -37.56 -41.00
CA ASP A 166 -6.81 -38.39 -41.91
C ASP A 166 -5.86 -39.35 -42.66
N LEU A 167 -6.10 -40.68 -42.52
CA LEU A 167 -6.07 -41.75 -43.54
C LEU A 167 -5.93 -43.14 -42.91
#